data_AF-R9XHM0-F1
#
_entry.id   AF-R9XHM0-F1
#
_cell.length_a   1.000
_cell.length_b   1.000
_cell.length_c   1.000
_cell.angle_alpha   90.00
_cell.angle_beta   90.00
_cell.angle_gamma   90.00
#
_symmetry.space_group_name_H-M   'P 1'
#
loop_
_entity.id
_entity.type
_entity.pdbx_description
1 polymer ?
#
loop_
_entity_poly.entity_id
_entity_poly.type
_entity_poly.pdbx_seq_one_letter_code
_entity_poly.pdbx_strand_id
1 'polypeptide(L)'
;MNFIYRKKYTCWICLEESDGLFSFAWTRHECGCSLQVHNKCLVRWLFATNLRVWNECGTSDFYRIRSLPELKRRLCYVVDGHRNFQSEVNLAETVQGIPAVGQTWAAFLCILEMAVRVLLRIPPSEPQTDLWRGLPIESVACPQCKKSITKGRLYWHTSSLGLHAYSIYRSVSTYAATFALFWFLYSNPWKQWFKVGLYLLRQVFPESILQQILDVSTTRALDVYTDSMNGIECVPARQRFLILGFPLYLAGLLSPSLPLGYMQQIYPWTLVTACRNSKVVLRVLSMELFIASLYSKVAPALGRSLKKKLLSVRPYFNSPKDFTEHRTFTEELLRTTWLDCITDVTLLFRMSSFISNNVLQSIPIITRLILKLDPTVSPNECICVQNLLAIGIVCCGREVGRFFLAYRRSRELQQLQRIVEDDEI
;
A
#
# COMPACT_ATOMS: atom_id res chain seq x y z
N MET A 1 -44.39 -3.03 0.32
CA MET A 1 -43.81 -3.76 1.46
C MET A 1 -42.90 -4.86 0.91
N ASN A 2 -41.58 -4.66 0.91
CA ASN A 2 -40.62 -5.67 0.48
C ASN A 2 -40.44 -6.68 1.63
N PHE A 3 -41.13 -7.82 1.56
CA PHE A 3 -40.83 -8.98 2.39
C PHE A 3 -39.43 -9.49 2.00
N ILE A 4 -38.41 -9.10 2.77
CA ILE A 4 -37.10 -9.74 2.73
C ILE A 4 -37.31 -11.16 3.27
N TYR A 5 -37.50 -12.13 2.37
CA TYR A 5 -37.56 -13.55 2.74
C TYR A 5 -36.25 -13.94 3.45
N ARG A 6 -36.32 -14.13 4.77
CA ARG A 6 -35.27 -14.81 5.53
C ARG A 6 -35.26 -16.28 5.06
N LYS A 7 -34.20 -16.69 4.37
CA LYS A 7 -33.97 -18.11 4.09
C LYS A 7 -33.20 -18.71 5.26
N LYS A 8 -33.60 -19.91 5.68
CA LYS A 8 -32.80 -20.73 6.59
C LYS A 8 -31.64 -21.34 5.82
N TYR A 9 -30.44 -21.20 6.34
CA TYR A 9 -29.24 -21.81 5.78
C TYR A 9 -28.72 -22.88 6.74
N THR A 10 -28.52 -24.10 6.27
CA THR A 10 -27.98 -25.21 7.08
C THR A 10 -26.64 -25.62 6.52
N CYS A 11 -25.60 -25.57 7.35
CA CYS A 11 -24.26 -25.98 6.93
C CYS A 11 -24.21 -27.50 6.82
N TRP A 12 -23.92 -28.04 5.64
CA TRP A 12 -23.92 -29.50 5.46
C TRP A 12 -22.76 -30.23 6.21
N ILE A 13 -21.75 -29.49 6.70
CA ILE A 13 -20.63 -30.06 7.47
C ILE A 13 -20.93 -30.09 8.97
N CYS A 14 -21.31 -28.95 9.57
CA CYS A 14 -21.56 -28.88 11.03
C CYS A 14 -23.04 -29.01 11.40
N LEU A 15 -23.94 -29.06 10.43
CA LEU A 15 -25.41 -29.14 10.59
C LEU A 15 -26.04 -27.95 11.34
N GLU A 16 -25.27 -26.91 11.64
CA GLU A 16 -25.77 -25.70 12.27
C GLU A 16 -26.64 -24.90 11.29
N GLU A 17 -27.77 -24.40 11.80
CA GLU A 17 -28.67 -23.51 11.08
C GLU A 17 -28.37 -22.06 11.42
N SER A 18 -28.38 -21.19 10.41
CA SER A 18 -28.40 -19.74 10.61
C SER A 18 -29.66 -19.12 10.01
N ASP A 19 -30.36 -18.37 10.86
CA ASP A 19 -31.51 -17.55 10.46
C ASP A 19 -30.98 -16.15 10.11
N GLY A 20 -30.75 -15.87 8.82
CA GLY A 20 -30.15 -14.59 8.42
C GLY A 20 -30.14 -14.30 6.93
N LEU A 21 -29.67 -13.10 6.57
CA LEU A 21 -29.26 -12.78 5.21
C LEU A 21 -27.98 -13.56 4.89
N PHE A 22 -27.86 -14.09 3.67
CA PHE A 22 -26.65 -14.79 3.21
C PHE A 22 -25.43 -13.88 3.39
N SER A 23 -24.56 -14.22 4.34
CA SER A 23 -23.37 -13.43 4.66
C SER A 23 -22.15 -13.98 3.94
N PHE A 24 -21.09 -13.18 3.79
CA PHE A 24 -19.80 -13.60 3.24
C PHE A 24 -19.14 -14.76 4.01
N ALA A 25 -19.69 -15.19 5.15
CA ALA A 25 -19.24 -16.36 5.89
C ALA A 25 -19.75 -17.70 5.31
N TRP A 26 -20.63 -17.66 4.32
CA TRP A 26 -21.26 -18.82 3.69
C TRP A 26 -20.89 -18.92 2.21
N THR A 27 -20.67 -20.14 1.74
CA THR A 27 -20.54 -20.46 0.32
C THR A 27 -21.72 -21.34 -0.11
N ARG A 28 -22.35 -20.96 -1.23
CA ARG A 28 -23.38 -21.77 -1.89
C ARG A 28 -22.75 -22.48 -3.07
N HIS A 29 -23.00 -23.78 -3.16
CA HIS A 29 -22.47 -24.58 -4.25
C HIS A 29 -23.23 -24.31 -5.55
N GLU A 30 -22.50 -24.02 -6.64
CA GLU A 30 -23.06 -23.75 -7.98
C GLU A 30 -23.46 -25.03 -8.74
N CYS A 31 -23.17 -26.21 -8.19
CA CYS A 31 -23.36 -27.50 -8.86
C CYS A 31 -24.83 -27.97 -8.95
N GLY A 32 -25.79 -27.13 -8.55
CA GLY A 32 -27.23 -27.45 -8.55
C GLY A 32 -27.70 -28.22 -7.31
N CYS A 33 -26.80 -28.84 -6.55
CA CYS A 33 -27.10 -29.60 -5.32
C CYS A 33 -27.65 -28.75 -4.16
N SER A 34 -27.74 -27.43 -4.32
CA SER A 34 -28.21 -26.47 -3.30
C SER A 34 -27.57 -26.60 -1.92
N LEU A 35 -26.41 -27.25 -1.84
CA LEU A 35 -25.63 -27.34 -0.61
C LEU A 35 -25.14 -25.95 -0.22
N GLN A 36 -25.03 -25.73 1.08
CA GLN A 36 -24.58 -24.49 1.70
C GLN A 36 -23.61 -24.85 2.82
N VAL A 37 -22.51 -24.11 2.92
CA VAL A 37 -21.46 -24.43 3.87
C VAL A 37 -20.84 -23.18 4.45
N HIS A 38 -20.50 -23.23 5.74
CA HIS A 38 -19.66 -22.21 6.35
C HIS A 38 -18.27 -22.25 5.71
N ASN A 39 -17.72 -21.09 5.37
CA ASN A 39 -16.36 -20.99 4.85
C ASN A 39 -15.35 -21.59 5.83
N LYS A 40 -15.55 -21.39 7.14
CA LYS A 40 -14.72 -22.02 8.20
C LYS A 40 -14.73 -23.54 8.11
N CYS A 41 -15.91 -24.16 7.97
CA CYS A 41 -16.04 -25.61 7.87
C CYS A 41 -15.41 -26.14 6.57
N LEU A 42 -15.53 -25.39 5.47
CA LEU A 42 -14.94 -25.77 4.19
C LEU A 42 -13.39 -25.70 4.23
N VAL A 43 -12.82 -24.70 4.92
CA VAL A 43 -11.37 -24.62 5.17
C VAL A 43 -10.87 -25.80 5.99
N ARG A 44 -11.55 -26.16 7.08
CA ARG A 44 -11.22 -27.34 7.90
C ARG A 44 -11.30 -28.63 7.09
N TRP A 45 -12.32 -28.77 6.26
CA TRP A 45 -12.45 -29.94 5.40
C TRP A 45 -11.33 -30.02 4.36
N LEU A 46 -10.94 -28.88 3.77
CA LEU A 46 -9.79 -28.79 2.86
C LEU A 46 -8.47 -29.17 3.58
N PHE A 47 -8.30 -28.76 4.84
CA PHE A 47 -7.16 -29.15 5.67
C PHE A 47 -7.12 -30.67 5.88
N ALA A 48 -8.20 -31.25 6.40
CA ALA A 48 -8.29 -32.68 6.68
C ALA A 48 -8.05 -33.54 5.42
N THR A 49 -8.54 -33.08 4.26
CA THR A 49 -8.33 -33.77 2.98
C THR A 49 -6.85 -33.75 2.58
N ASN A 50 -6.18 -32.59 2.66
CA ASN A 50 -4.75 -32.49 2.35
C ASN A 50 -3.86 -33.22 3.37
N LEU A 51 -4.27 -33.26 4.66
CA LEU A 51 -3.58 -34.02 5.70
C LEU A 51 -3.56 -35.52 5.39
N ARG A 52 -4.70 -36.08 4.93
CA ARG A 52 -4.78 -37.48 4.50
C ARG A 52 -3.87 -37.76 3.30
N VAL A 53 -3.95 -36.94 2.25
CA VAL A 53 -3.10 -37.10 1.06
C VAL A 53 -1.61 -37.00 1.41
N TRP A 54 -1.23 -36.08 2.30
CA TRP A 54 0.16 -35.96 2.74
C TRP A 54 0.63 -37.20 3.50
N ASN A 55 -0.22 -37.79 4.35
CA ASN A 55 0.08 -39.03 5.07
C ASN A 55 0.18 -40.25 4.12
N GLU A 56 -0.62 -40.28 3.06
CA GLU A 56 -0.68 -41.39 2.08
C GLU A 56 0.45 -41.33 1.03
N CYS A 57 0.79 -40.14 0.52
CA CYS A 57 1.73 -39.97 -0.59
C CYS A 57 3.16 -39.59 -0.17
N GLY A 58 3.41 -39.29 1.11
CA GLY A 58 4.73 -38.92 1.61
C GLY A 58 5.23 -37.55 1.13
N THR A 59 6.53 -37.29 1.28
CA THR A 59 7.16 -35.96 1.07
C THR A 59 7.78 -35.74 -0.33
N SER A 60 7.64 -36.70 -1.26
CA SER A 60 8.47 -36.79 -2.47
C SER A 60 8.06 -35.92 -3.66
N ASP A 61 7.02 -35.10 -3.56
CA ASP A 61 6.46 -34.41 -4.74
C ASP A 61 6.82 -32.92 -4.86
N PHE A 62 6.54 -32.38 -6.06
CA PHE A 62 6.57 -30.97 -6.50
C PHE A 62 6.32 -29.93 -5.38
N TYR A 63 5.38 -30.26 -4.48
CA TYR A 63 4.99 -29.44 -3.35
C TYR A 63 6.04 -29.36 -2.23
N ARG A 64 6.87 -30.37 -1.95
CA ARG A 64 7.90 -30.37 -0.87
C ARG A 64 7.35 -30.01 0.53
N ILE A 65 6.19 -30.52 0.92
CA ILE A 65 5.62 -30.31 2.26
C ILE A 65 6.35 -31.25 3.23
N ARG A 66 7.21 -30.68 4.10
CA ARG A 66 8.09 -31.47 5.00
C ARG A 66 7.56 -31.60 6.42
N SER A 67 6.56 -30.81 6.82
CA SER A 67 6.06 -30.78 8.19
C SER A 67 4.62 -30.28 8.25
N LEU A 68 3.91 -30.67 9.32
CA LEU A 68 2.54 -30.21 9.59
C LEU A 68 2.44 -28.66 9.66
N PRO A 69 3.37 -27.92 10.32
CA PRO A 69 3.36 -26.46 10.28
C PRO A 69 3.44 -25.90 8.85
N GLU A 70 4.21 -26.52 7.95
CA GLU A 70 4.30 -26.08 6.56
C GLU A 70 2.99 -26.31 5.79
N LEU A 71 2.32 -27.44 6.04
CA LEU A 71 0.97 -27.70 5.50
C LEU A 71 -0.03 -26.64 5.97
N LYS A 72 -0.05 -26.35 7.29
CA LYS A 72 -0.93 -25.31 7.88
C LYS A 72 -0.67 -23.94 7.25
N ARG A 73 0.61 -23.57 7.06
CA ARG A 73 1.00 -22.29 6.43
C ARG A 73 0.54 -22.18 4.97
N ARG A 74 0.67 -23.24 4.19
CA ARG A 74 0.23 -23.28 2.79
C ARG A 74 -1.27 -23.24 2.63
N LEU A 75 -1.99 -23.92 3.51
CA LEU A 75 -3.44 -23.79 3.55
C LEU A 75 -3.86 -22.36 3.83
N CYS A 76 -3.27 -21.71 4.84
CA CYS A 76 -3.54 -20.29 5.09
C CYS A 76 -3.23 -19.43 3.86
N TYR A 77 -2.13 -19.71 3.14
CA TYR A 77 -1.76 -18.97 1.93
C TYR A 77 -2.77 -19.15 0.77
N VAL A 78 -3.24 -20.36 0.52
CA VAL A 78 -4.21 -20.66 -0.55
C VAL A 78 -5.57 -20.02 -0.26
N VAL A 79 -5.96 -20.05 1.02
CA VAL A 79 -7.28 -19.65 1.47
C VAL A 79 -7.38 -18.15 1.74
N ASP A 80 -6.29 -17.46 2.06
CA ASP A 80 -6.32 -16.04 2.43
C ASP A 80 -6.76 -15.13 1.26
N GLY A 81 -7.94 -14.51 1.42
CA GLY A 81 -8.51 -13.56 0.47
C GLY A 81 -7.74 -12.25 0.35
N HIS A 82 -6.88 -11.92 1.32
CA HIS A 82 -6.06 -10.71 1.33
C HIS A 82 -4.55 -11.01 1.22
N ARG A 83 -4.20 -12.15 0.60
CA ARG A 83 -2.79 -12.57 0.41
C ARG A 83 -1.94 -11.54 -0.34
N ASN A 84 -2.58 -10.74 -1.18
CA ASN A 84 -1.93 -9.69 -1.97
C ASN A 84 -1.35 -8.58 -1.07
N PHE A 85 -1.78 -8.41 0.18
CA PHE A 85 -1.27 -7.34 1.06
C PHE A 85 0.22 -7.43 1.36
N GLN A 86 0.81 -8.63 1.24
CA GLN A 86 2.22 -8.90 1.48
C GLN A 86 3.03 -9.13 0.21
N SER A 87 2.36 -9.42 -0.92
CA SER A 87 3.06 -9.69 -2.17
C SER A 87 3.62 -8.40 -2.77
N GLU A 88 4.83 -8.46 -3.32
CA GLU A 88 5.22 -7.43 -4.28
C GLU A 88 4.33 -7.51 -5.51
N VAL A 89 4.06 -6.36 -6.09
CA VAL A 89 3.30 -6.28 -7.33
C VAL A 89 4.25 -6.60 -8.48
N ASN A 90 3.93 -7.64 -9.24
CA ASN A 90 4.61 -7.97 -10.48
C ASN A 90 3.95 -7.20 -11.63
N LEU A 91 4.66 -6.21 -12.19
CA LEU A 91 4.14 -5.39 -13.30
C LEU A 91 3.89 -6.26 -14.54
N ALA A 92 4.70 -7.29 -14.74
CA ALA A 92 4.55 -8.21 -15.86
C ALA A 92 3.24 -9.00 -15.78
N GLU A 93 2.90 -9.54 -14.61
CA GLU A 93 1.62 -10.24 -14.38
C GLU A 93 0.43 -9.30 -14.55
N THR A 94 0.56 -8.06 -14.09
CA THR A 94 -0.48 -7.03 -14.20
C THR A 94 -0.80 -6.73 -15.67
N VAL A 95 0.23 -6.63 -16.51
CA VAL A 95 0.08 -6.31 -17.94
C VAL A 95 -0.32 -7.52 -18.77
N GLN A 96 0.15 -8.72 -18.43
CA GLN A 96 -0.34 -9.96 -19.03
C GLN A 96 -1.85 -10.14 -18.84
N GLY A 97 -2.42 -9.58 -17.76
CA GLY A 97 -3.87 -9.55 -17.51
C GLY A 97 -4.67 -8.58 -18.39
N ILE A 98 -4.02 -7.71 -19.18
CA ILE A 98 -4.70 -6.76 -20.08
C ILE A 98 -4.90 -7.41 -21.46
N PRO A 99 -6.14 -7.70 -21.87
CA PRO A 99 -6.41 -8.26 -23.19
C PRO A 99 -5.91 -7.31 -24.31
N ALA A 100 -5.34 -7.90 -25.37
CA ALA A 100 -4.74 -7.26 -26.57
C ALA A 100 -3.32 -6.67 -26.47
N VAL A 101 -2.82 -6.32 -25.28
CA VAL A 101 -1.52 -5.62 -25.11
C VAL A 101 -0.49 -6.46 -24.35
N GLY A 102 -0.95 -7.45 -23.59
CA GLY A 102 -0.19 -7.99 -22.46
C GLY A 102 1.14 -8.69 -22.75
N GLN A 103 1.27 -9.44 -23.85
CA GLN A 103 2.47 -10.25 -24.07
C GLN A 103 3.65 -9.48 -24.67
N THR A 104 3.40 -8.56 -25.61
CA THR A 104 4.47 -7.78 -26.26
C THR A 104 5.06 -6.72 -25.33
N TRP A 105 4.23 -6.13 -24.46
CA TRP A 105 4.66 -5.08 -23.54
C TRP A 105 5.20 -5.58 -22.20
N ALA A 106 4.88 -6.83 -21.81
CA ALA A 106 5.39 -7.40 -20.56
C ALA A 106 6.92 -7.40 -20.49
N ALA A 107 7.62 -7.74 -21.59
CA ALA A 107 9.08 -7.74 -21.62
C ALA A 107 9.67 -6.34 -21.40
N PHE A 108 9.11 -5.31 -22.04
CA PHE A 108 9.55 -3.92 -21.85
C PHE A 108 9.30 -3.43 -20.41
N LEU A 109 8.18 -3.82 -19.81
CA LEU A 109 7.87 -3.44 -18.43
C LEU A 109 8.71 -4.20 -17.41
N CYS A 110 9.10 -5.46 -17.67
CA CYS A 110 10.09 -6.16 -16.86
C CYS A 110 11.44 -5.43 -16.84
N ILE A 111 11.92 -5.01 -18.01
CA ILE A 111 13.18 -4.25 -18.12
C ILE A 111 13.06 -2.92 -17.37
N LEU A 112 11.92 -2.22 -17.51
CA LEU A 112 11.66 -0.99 -16.77
C LEU A 112 11.63 -1.21 -15.26
N GLU A 113 10.90 -2.22 -14.81
CA GLU A 113 10.81 -2.57 -13.40
C GLU A 113 12.21 -2.84 -12.83
N MET A 114 13.04 -3.59 -13.57
CA MET A 114 14.43 -3.80 -13.21
C MET A 114 15.23 -2.50 -13.17
N ALA A 115 15.09 -1.61 -14.15
CA ALA A 115 15.77 -0.32 -14.16
C ALA A 115 15.36 0.57 -12.97
N VAL A 116 14.08 0.63 -12.63
CA VAL A 116 13.56 1.34 -11.46
C VAL A 116 14.09 0.71 -10.17
N ARG A 117 14.06 -0.62 -10.05
CA ARG A 117 14.59 -1.34 -8.88
C ARG A 117 16.09 -1.07 -8.70
N VAL A 118 16.86 -1.09 -9.78
CA VAL A 118 18.30 -0.76 -9.75
C VAL A 118 18.53 0.70 -9.35
N LEU A 119 17.82 1.65 -9.98
CA LEU A 119 17.94 3.09 -9.70
C LEU A 119 17.59 3.40 -8.25
N LEU A 120 16.53 2.79 -7.74
CA LEU A 120 16.04 2.97 -6.37
C LEU A 120 16.73 2.04 -5.36
N ARG A 121 17.69 1.21 -5.80
CA ARG A 121 18.37 0.17 -5.00
C ARG A 121 17.40 -0.76 -4.24
N ILE A 122 16.23 -1.01 -4.83
CA ILE A 122 15.24 -1.95 -4.29
C ILE A 122 15.80 -3.36 -4.50
N PRO A 123 15.95 -4.17 -3.43
CA PRO A 123 16.44 -5.53 -3.56
C PRO A 123 15.48 -6.36 -4.43
N PRO A 124 15.99 -7.34 -5.20
CA PRO A 124 15.13 -8.25 -5.93
C PRO A 124 14.17 -8.95 -4.96
N SER A 125 12.92 -9.07 -5.40
CA SER A 125 11.88 -9.83 -4.71
C SER A 125 12.22 -11.31 -4.76
N GLU A 126 13.04 -11.78 -3.84
CA GLU A 126 13.18 -13.22 -3.64
C GLU A 126 11.81 -13.74 -3.18
N PRO A 127 11.28 -14.83 -3.76
CA PRO A 127 10.15 -15.53 -3.17
C PRO A 127 10.63 -16.07 -1.82
N GLN A 128 10.41 -15.29 -0.75
CA GLN A 128 10.92 -15.56 0.61
C GLN A 128 10.44 -16.92 1.16
N THR A 129 9.47 -17.58 0.51
CA THR A 129 8.95 -18.88 0.91
C THR A 129 8.47 -19.71 -0.30
N ASP A 130 8.57 -21.04 -0.20
CA ASP A 130 7.99 -22.00 -1.16
C ASP A 130 6.44 -22.06 -1.13
N LEU A 131 5.77 -21.07 -0.49
CA LEU A 131 4.31 -21.00 -0.39
C LEU A 131 3.62 -20.90 -1.76
N TRP A 132 4.31 -20.35 -2.77
CA TRP A 132 3.82 -20.25 -4.14
C TRP A 132 3.50 -21.60 -4.79
N ARG A 133 4.10 -22.70 -4.28
CA ARG A 133 3.86 -24.05 -4.79
C ARG A 133 2.46 -24.57 -4.47
N GLY A 134 1.71 -23.91 -3.59
CA GLY A 134 0.33 -24.26 -3.27
C GLY A 134 0.18 -25.57 -2.50
N LEU A 135 -0.97 -26.20 -2.68
CA LEU A 135 -1.38 -27.46 -2.04
C LEU A 135 -1.67 -28.55 -3.10
N PRO A 136 -1.49 -29.84 -2.77
CA PRO A 136 -1.90 -30.94 -3.63
C PRO A 136 -3.38 -30.87 -4.03
N ILE A 137 -4.24 -30.48 -3.09
CA ILE A 137 -5.67 -30.27 -3.32
C ILE A 137 -5.99 -28.82 -2.97
N GLU A 138 -6.34 -28.01 -3.99
CA GLU A 138 -6.74 -26.61 -3.82
C GLU A 138 -8.27 -26.39 -3.86
N SER A 139 -9.03 -27.40 -4.28
CA SER A 139 -10.49 -27.34 -4.36
C SER A 139 -11.11 -28.61 -3.83
N VAL A 140 -12.29 -28.47 -3.21
CA VAL A 140 -13.00 -29.63 -2.67
C VAL A 140 -14.10 -30.06 -3.63
N ALA A 141 -14.38 -31.36 -3.73
CA ALA A 141 -15.46 -31.89 -4.56
C ALA A 141 -16.79 -31.94 -3.79
N CYS A 142 -17.90 -31.65 -4.45
CA CYS A 142 -19.24 -31.80 -3.87
C CYS A 142 -19.45 -33.26 -3.42
N PRO A 143 -19.89 -33.51 -2.18
CA PRO A 143 -20.07 -34.89 -1.72
C PRO A 143 -21.12 -35.65 -2.54
N GLN A 144 -22.17 -34.96 -3.01
CA GLN A 144 -23.30 -35.54 -3.75
C GLN A 144 -23.01 -35.76 -5.23
N CYS A 145 -22.52 -34.74 -5.94
CA CYS A 145 -22.35 -34.81 -7.41
C CYS A 145 -20.89 -34.87 -7.87
N LYS A 146 -19.93 -34.88 -6.95
CA LYS A 146 -18.47 -34.93 -7.19
C LYS A 146 -17.89 -33.79 -8.05
N LYS A 147 -18.71 -32.87 -8.55
CA LYS A 147 -18.26 -31.64 -9.21
C LYS A 147 -17.46 -30.80 -8.22
N SER A 148 -16.38 -30.17 -8.69
CA SER A 148 -15.62 -29.23 -7.85
C SER A 148 -16.51 -28.12 -7.33
N ILE A 149 -16.30 -27.79 -6.05
CA ILE A 149 -17.00 -26.74 -5.35
C ILE A 149 -16.36 -25.44 -5.83
N THR A 150 -17.05 -24.81 -6.78
CA THR A 150 -16.69 -23.58 -7.49
C THR A 150 -15.45 -23.67 -8.38
N LYS A 151 -15.56 -23.07 -9.58
CA LYS A 151 -14.51 -22.96 -10.59
C LYS A 151 -13.39 -21.97 -10.19
N GLY A 152 -13.25 -21.65 -8.90
CA GLY A 152 -12.35 -20.63 -8.36
C GLY A 152 -11.85 -20.99 -6.96
N ARG A 153 -10.76 -20.34 -6.54
CA ARG A 153 -10.06 -20.60 -5.26
C ARG A 153 -10.99 -20.30 -4.07
N LEU A 154 -10.94 -21.15 -3.04
CA LEU A 154 -11.60 -20.90 -1.77
C LEU A 154 -10.97 -19.67 -1.11
N TYR A 155 -11.72 -18.57 -0.98
CA TYR A 155 -11.22 -17.38 -0.27
C TYR A 155 -11.90 -17.23 1.09
N TRP A 156 -11.10 -17.16 2.13
CA TRP A 156 -11.50 -16.72 3.46
C TRP A 156 -11.03 -15.28 3.67
N HIS A 157 -11.97 -14.42 4.03
CA HIS A 157 -11.70 -13.07 4.50
C HIS A 157 -12.75 -12.71 5.54
N THR A 158 -12.41 -11.78 6.43
CA THR A 158 -13.39 -11.17 7.33
C THR A 158 -14.32 -10.25 6.55
N SER A 159 -15.53 -10.01 7.05
CA SER A 159 -16.48 -9.04 6.48
C SER A 159 -16.09 -7.59 6.75
N SER A 160 -14.79 -7.29 6.89
CA SER A 160 -14.30 -5.96 7.22
C SER A 160 -14.25 -5.09 5.97
N LEU A 161 -15.16 -4.11 5.91
CA LEU A 161 -15.23 -3.14 4.80
C LEU A 161 -13.90 -2.41 4.58
N GLY A 162 -13.16 -2.12 5.65
CA GLY A 162 -11.86 -1.45 5.57
C GLY A 162 -10.78 -2.25 4.83
N LEU A 163 -10.65 -3.56 5.12
CA LEU A 163 -9.69 -4.41 4.41
C LEU A 163 -10.13 -4.64 2.96
N HIS A 164 -11.43 -4.78 2.72
CA HIS A 164 -11.96 -4.90 1.36
C HIS A 164 -11.69 -3.62 0.53
N ALA A 165 -11.96 -2.44 1.09
CA ALA A 165 -11.64 -1.17 0.45
C ALA A 165 -10.13 -1.01 0.19
N TYR A 166 -9.29 -1.45 1.13
CA TYR A 166 -7.83 -1.45 0.93
C TYR A 166 -7.38 -2.43 -0.16
N SER A 167 -8.03 -3.59 -0.30
CA SER A 167 -7.77 -4.54 -1.39
C SER A 167 -8.10 -3.94 -2.75
N ILE A 168 -9.27 -3.29 -2.86
CA ILE A 168 -9.66 -2.56 -4.08
C ILE A 168 -8.66 -1.43 -4.35
N TYR A 169 -8.30 -0.65 -3.32
CA TYR A 169 -7.30 0.40 -3.44
C TYR A 169 -5.99 -0.13 -4.00
N ARG A 170 -5.48 -1.25 -3.47
CA ARG A 170 -4.23 -1.86 -3.94
C ARG A 170 -4.33 -2.30 -5.41
N SER A 171 -5.44 -2.90 -5.81
CA SER A 171 -5.67 -3.27 -7.21
C SER A 171 -5.70 -2.04 -8.12
N VAL A 172 -6.46 -1.01 -7.76
CA VAL A 172 -6.53 0.25 -8.52
C VAL A 172 -5.17 0.94 -8.57
N SER A 173 -4.45 0.96 -7.45
CA SER A 173 -3.12 1.54 -7.30
C SER A 173 -2.13 0.90 -8.28
N THR A 174 -2.11 -0.44 -8.34
CA THR A 174 -1.30 -1.20 -9.29
C THR A 174 -1.58 -0.82 -10.74
N TYR A 175 -2.84 -0.80 -11.17
CA TYR A 175 -3.18 -0.43 -12.56
C TYR A 175 -2.87 1.04 -12.86
N ALA A 176 -3.17 1.95 -11.94
CA ALA A 176 -2.88 3.38 -12.10
C ALA A 176 -1.38 3.65 -12.19
N ALA A 177 -0.58 3.01 -11.34
CA ALA A 177 0.88 3.14 -11.37
C ALA A 177 1.48 2.53 -12.64
N THR A 178 0.95 1.38 -13.10
CA THR A 178 1.36 0.77 -14.39
C THR A 178 1.10 1.72 -15.56
N PHE A 179 -0.09 2.33 -15.62
CA PHE A 179 -0.42 3.32 -16.65
C PHE A 179 0.45 4.57 -16.53
N ALA A 180 0.68 5.06 -15.32
CA ALA A 180 1.53 6.23 -15.08
C ALA A 180 2.97 5.99 -15.53
N LEU A 181 3.52 4.79 -15.29
CA LEU A 181 4.85 4.39 -15.77
C LEU A 181 4.90 4.32 -17.29
N PHE A 182 3.87 3.76 -17.93
CA PHE A 182 3.77 3.74 -19.39
C PHE A 182 3.76 5.17 -19.96
N TRP A 183 2.93 6.04 -19.42
CA TRP A 183 2.86 7.46 -19.79
C TRP A 183 4.21 8.17 -19.62
N PHE A 184 4.86 7.94 -18.48
CA PHE A 184 6.13 8.53 -18.11
C PHE A 184 7.28 8.10 -19.02
N LEU A 185 7.25 6.87 -19.53
CA LEU A 185 8.24 6.40 -20.48
C LEU A 185 7.96 6.83 -21.91
N TYR A 186 6.70 6.73 -22.33
CA TYR A 186 6.28 7.13 -23.68
C TYR A 186 6.62 8.60 -23.92
N SER A 187 6.44 9.42 -22.88
CA SER A 187 6.77 10.84 -22.92
C SER A 187 8.05 11.09 -22.15
N ASN A 188 9.20 11.22 -22.82
CA ASN A 188 10.54 11.51 -22.27
C ASN A 188 10.59 11.64 -20.72
N PRO A 189 11.14 10.65 -19.99
CA PRO A 189 11.01 10.54 -18.54
C PRO A 189 11.60 11.74 -17.81
N TRP A 190 12.68 12.33 -18.32
CA TRP A 190 13.32 13.48 -17.70
C TRP A 190 12.43 14.72 -17.76
N LYS A 191 11.75 14.92 -18.89
CA LYS A 191 10.77 16.01 -19.09
C LYS A 191 9.58 15.83 -18.17
N GLN A 192 9.03 14.63 -18.09
CA GLN A 192 7.87 14.36 -17.24
C GLN A 192 8.22 14.46 -15.75
N TRP A 193 9.41 14.01 -15.34
CA TRP A 193 9.85 14.12 -13.95
C TRP A 193 9.96 15.58 -13.52
N PHE A 194 10.55 16.42 -14.37
CA PHE A 194 10.63 17.86 -14.13
C PHE A 194 9.23 18.49 -14.04
N LYS A 195 8.33 18.17 -14.98
CA LYS A 195 6.95 18.68 -14.98
C LYS A 195 6.17 18.25 -13.73
N VAL A 196 6.30 16.99 -13.31
CA VAL A 196 5.69 16.47 -12.08
C VAL A 196 6.27 17.20 -10.87
N GLY A 197 7.59 17.34 -10.77
CA GLY A 197 8.24 18.08 -9.68
C GLY A 197 7.76 19.52 -9.57
N LEU A 198 7.70 20.24 -10.69
CA LEU A 198 7.23 21.63 -10.73
C LEU A 198 5.74 21.75 -10.40
N TYR A 199 4.92 20.84 -10.92
CA TYR A 199 3.49 20.77 -10.61
C TYR A 199 3.26 20.54 -9.11
N LEU A 200 3.98 19.59 -8.50
CA LEU A 200 3.87 19.30 -7.07
C LEU A 200 4.33 20.49 -6.21
N LEU A 201 5.41 21.18 -6.58
CA LEU A 201 5.85 22.39 -5.89
C LEU A 201 4.80 23.50 -5.93
N ARG A 202 4.17 23.72 -7.09
CA ARG A 202 3.09 24.71 -7.27
C ARG A 202 1.84 24.41 -6.43
N GLN A 203 1.60 23.14 -6.08
CA GLN A 203 0.49 22.75 -5.19
C GLN A 203 0.77 23.10 -3.72
N VAL A 204 2.05 23.15 -3.32
CA VAL A 204 2.44 23.45 -1.93
C VAL A 204 2.68 24.94 -1.72
N PHE A 205 3.50 25.51 -2.60
CA PHE A 205 4.00 26.87 -2.47
C PHE A 205 3.21 27.81 -3.39
N PRO A 206 2.57 28.84 -2.84
CA PRO A 206 2.02 29.93 -3.64
C PRO A 206 3.09 30.59 -4.51
N GLU A 207 2.67 31.13 -5.66
CA GLU A 207 3.58 31.64 -6.71
C GLU A 207 4.62 32.63 -6.16
N SER A 208 4.24 33.55 -5.28
CA SER A 208 5.19 34.55 -4.74
C SER A 208 6.30 33.93 -3.88
N ILE A 209 6.01 32.82 -3.19
CA ILE A 209 7.00 32.10 -2.37
C ILE A 209 7.82 31.19 -3.28
N LEU A 210 7.19 30.56 -4.25
CA LEU A 210 7.88 29.68 -5.19
C LEU A 210 8.87 30.46 -6.08
N GLN A 211 8.54 31.70 -6.47
CA GLN A 211 9.44 32.63 -7.14
C GLN A 211 10.68 32.94 -6.28
N GLN A 212 10.51 33.13 -4.98
CA GLN A 212 11.63 33.34 -4.05
C GLN A 212 12.48 32.09 -3.85
N ILE A 213 11.84 30.91 -3.73
CA ILE A 213 12.54 29.62 -3.53
C ILE A 213 13.38 29.27 -4.76
N LEU A 214 12.82 29.45 -5.95
CA LEU A 214 13.48 29.11 -7.21
C LEU A 214 14.32 30.27 -7.76
N ASP A 215 14.24 31.47 -7.19
CA ASP A 215 14.94 32.67 -7.67
C ASP A 215 14.63 32.94 -9.16
N VAL A 216 13.33 32.97 -9.49
CA VAL A 216 12.81 33.20 -10.85
C VAL A 216 11.70 34.24 -10.81
N SER A 217 11.59 35.03 -11.87
CA SER A 217 10.55 36.06 -12.00
C SER A 217 9.14 35.47 -12.14
N THR A 218 9.00 34.31 -12.77
CA THR A 218 7.75 33.54 -12.81
C THR A 218 8.04 32.06 -12.97
N THR A 219 7.26 31.23 -12.31
CA THR A 219 7.39 29.78 -12.46
C THR A 219 6.94 29.31 -13.84
N ARG A 220 6.13 30.09 -14.58
CA ARG A 220 5.71 29.77 -15.95
C ARG A 220 6.86 29.79 -16.96
N ALA A 221 7.91 30.58 -16.70
CA ALA A 221 9.10 30.57 -17.54
C ALA A 221 9.78 29.18 -17.54
N LEU A 222 9.71 28.46 -16.42
CA LEU A 222 10.24 27.11 -16.30
C LEU A 222 9.50 26.10 -17.18
N ASP A 223 8.21 26.34 -17.52
CA ASP A 223 7.48 25.46 -18.43
C ASP A 223 8.09 25.49 -19.85
N VAL A 224 8.55 26.66 -20.31
CA VAL A 224 9.22 26.80 -21.62
C VAL A 224 10.54 26.02 -21.67
N TYR A 225 11.31 26.06 -20.57
CA TYR A 225 12.54 25.28 -20.46
C TYR A 225 12.29 23.77 -20.48
N THR A 226 11.10 23.31 -20.07
CA THR A 226 10.75 21.88 -20.14
C THR A 226 10.49 21.38 -21.56
N ASP A 227 10.39 22.25 -22.56
CA ASP A 227 10.03 21.80 -23.90
C ASP A 227 11.12 21.00 -24.60
N SER A 228 12.39 21.22 -24.23
CA SER A 228 13.55 20.49 -24.75
C SER A 228 14.50 20.03 -23.62
N MET A 229 15.30 18.98 -23.88
CA MET A 229 16.33 18.53 -22.93
C MET A 229 17.39 19.60 -22.67
N ASN A 230 17.86 20.26 -23.72
CA ASN A 230 18.82 21.37 -23.61
C ASN A 230 18.26 22.51 -22.75
N GLY A 231 16.95 22.80 -22.87
CA GLY A 231 16.28 23.79 -22.02
C GLY A 231 16.32 23.41 -20.54
N ILE A 232 16.11 22.14 -20.21
CA ILE A 232 16.23 21.66 -18.81
C ILE A 232 17.66 21.79 -18.32
N GLU A 233 18.67 21.48 -19.14
CA GLU A 233 20.07 21.60 -18.76
C GLU A 233 20.51 23.04 -18.48
N CYS A 234 19.90 24.02 -19.16
CA CYS A 234 20.13 25.45 -18.90
C CYS A 234 19.62 25.90 -17.52
N VAL A 235 18.73 25.14 -16.87
CA VAL A 235 18.24 25.49 -15.53
C VAL A 235 19.38 25.30 -14.51
N PRO A 236 19.66 26.30 -13.65
CA PRO A 236 20.67 26.19 -12.60
C PRO A 236 20.54 24.91 -11.77
N ALA A 237 21.68 24.31 -11.41
CA ALA A 237 21.71 23.01 -10.72
C ALA A 237 20.91 23.00 -9.41
N ARG A 238 20.94 24.12 -8.66
CA ARG A 238 20.14 24.27 -7.42
C ARG A 238 18.64 24.19 -7.67
N GLN A 239 18.15 24.89 -8.70
CA GLN A 239 16.73 24.88 -9.07
C GLN A 239 16.31 23.50 -9.59
N ARG A 240 17.14 22.88 -10.45
CA ARG A 240 16.92 21.50 -10.90
C ARG A 240 16.83 20.52 -9.73
N PHE A 241 17.72 20.63 -8.74
CA PHE A 241 17.68 19.79 -7.55
C PHE A 241 16.39 20.00 -6.73
N LEU A 242 15.96 21.24 -6.52
CA LEU A 242 14.72 21.54 -5.80
C LEU A 242 13.49 20.96 -6.52
N ILE A 243 13.44 21.05 -7.85
CA ILE A 243 12.31 20.58 -8.67
C ILE A 243 12.31 19.06 -8.78
N LEU A 244 13.42 18.45 -9.23
CA LEU A 244 13.52 17.01 -9.45
C LEU A 244 13.62 16.20 -8.15
N GLY A 245 14.12 16.82 -7.08
CA GLY A 245 14.25 16.22 -5.76
C GLY A 245 12.94 16.20 -4.97
N PHE A 246 11.98 17.07 -5.28
CA PHE A 246 10.73 17.16 -4.51
C PHE A 246 9.90 15.86 -4.55
N PRO A 247 9.64 15.24 -5.72
CA PRO A 247 8.92 13.97 -5.75
C PRO A 247 9.66 12.84 -5.02
N LEU A 248 11.00 12.83 -5.08
CA LEU A 248 11.83 11.84 -4.37
C LEU A 248 11.75 12.01 -2.86
N TYR A 249 11.77 13.26 -2.38
CA TYR A 249 11.60 13.60 -0.98
C TYR A 249 10.24 13.09 -0.45
N LEU A 250 9.16 13.34 -1.21
CA LEU A 250 7.81 12.90 -0.86
C LEU A 250 7.66 11.37 -0.87
N ALA A 251 8.20 10.71 -1.90
CA ALA A 251 8.23 9.25 -1.96
C ALA A 251 9.01 8.67 -0.77
N GLY A 252 10.11 9.32 -0.39
CA GLY A 252 10.84 9.02 0.84
C GLY A 252 9.93 9.11 2.06
N LEU A 253 9.26 10.25 2.28
CA LEU A 253 8.37 10.44 3.45
C LEU A 253 7.28 9.35 3.56
N LEU A 254 6.71 8.93 2.43
CA LEU A 254 5.63 7.94 2.40
C LEU A 254 6.10 6.50 2.56
N SER A 255 7.36 6.21 2.21
CA SER A 255 7.98 4.88 2.31
C SER A 255 9.41 4.97 2.86
N PRO A 256 9.57 5.03 4.19
CA PRO A 256 10.88 5.13 4.85
C PRO A 256 11.80 3.92 4.63
N SER A 257 11.23 2.79 4.18
CA SER A 257 11.94 1.54 3.90
C SER A 257 12.69 1.54 2.56
N LEU A 258 12.42 2.52 1.68
CA LEU A 258 13.13 2.64 0.41
C LEU A 258 14.49 3.34 0.62
N PRO A 259 15.54 2.96 -0.12
CA PRO A 259 16.87 3.60 -0.08
C PRO A 259 16.87 5.10 -0.39
N LEU A 260 15.73 5.64 -0.85
CA LEU A 260 15.42 7.06 -1.00
C LEU A 260 15.47 7.85 0.32
N GLY A 261 15.60 7.20 1.48
CA GLY A 261 15.71 7.82 2.80
C GLY A 261 16.79 8.92 2.91
N TYR A 262 17.86 8.88 2.11
CA TYR A 262 18.86 9.97 2.08
C TYR A 262 18.27 11.30 1.60
N MET A 263 17.30 11.28 0.68
CA MET A 263 16.62 12.50 0.23
C MET A 263 15.75 13.10 1.34
N GLN A 264 15.23 12.30 2.28
CA GLN A 264 14.52 12.83 3.46
C GLN A 264 15.42 13.70 4.32
N GLN A 265 16.73 13.42 4.33
CA GLN A 265 17.69 14.18 5.11
C GLN A 265 18.19 15.40 4.35
N ILE A 266 18.59 15.25 3.09
CA ILE A 266 19.30 16.30 2.34
C ILE A 266 18.32 17.36 1.79
N TYR A 267 17.21 16.92 1.19
CA TYR A 267 16.30 17.81 0.48
C TYR A 267 15.76 18.94 1.36
N PRO A 268 15.31 18.68 2.60
CA PRO A 268 14.72 19.75 3.40
C PRO A 268 15.72 20.84 3.82
N TRP A 269 16.99 20.50 4.04
CA TRP A 269 18.01 21.53 4.30
C TRP A 269 18.17 22.47 3.10
N THR A 270 18.13 21.92 1.88
CA THR A 270 18.19 22.75 0.66
C THR A 270 16.95 23.62 0.49
N LEU A 271 15.77 23.11 0.87
CA LEU A 271 14.52 23.86 0.84
C LEU A 271 14.48 24.98 1.88
N VAL A 272 14.90 24.70 3.12
CA VAL A 272 15.00 25.68 4.21
C VAL A 272 15.98 26.81 3.84
N THR A 273 17.11 26.49 3.23
CA THR A 273 18.06 27.50 2.75
C THR A 273 17.56 28.31 1.56
N ALA A 274 16.57 27.80 0.81
CA ALA A 274 15.89 28.56 -0.24
C ALA A 274 14.79 29.49 0.32
N CYS A 275 14.19 29.16 1.47
CA CYS A 275 13.12 29.94 2.10
C CYS A 275 13.62 31.07 3.04
N ARG A 276 14.87 31.55 2.90
CA ARG A 276 15.50 32.49 3.86
C ARG A 276 14.75 33.83 4.03
N ASN A 277 13.98 34.23 3.03
CA ASN A 277 13.30 35.54 3.03
C ASN A 277 12.02 35.55 3.87
N SER A 278 11.41 34.39 4.14
CA SER A 278 10.19 34.28 4.94
C SER A 278 10.48 33.62 6.29
N LYS A 279 10.53 34.41 7.37
CA LYS A 279 10.82 33.92 8.73
C LYS A 279 9.79 32.91 9.23
N VAL A 280 8.52 33.08 8.88
CA VAL A 280 7.43 32.18 9.32
C VAL A 280 7.49 30.85 8.59
N VAL A 281 7.62 30.86 7.26
CA VAL A 281 7.75 29.62 6.48
C VAL A 281 8.98 28.84 6.93
N LEU A 282 10.10 29.54 7.20
CA LEU A 282 11.31 28.93 7.74
C LEU A 282 11.08 28.23 9.09
N ARG A 283 10.36 28.87 10.02
CA ARG A 283 10.02 28.28 11.34
C ARG A 283 9.10 27.07 11.21
N VAL A 284 8.12 27.12 10.30
CA VAL A 284 7.20 26.00 10.09
C VAL A 284 7.94 24.82 9.47
N LEU A 285 8.72 25.05 8.42
CA LEU A 285 9.52 23.99 7.79
C LEU A 285 10.55 23.39 8.76
N SER A 286 11.19 24.19 9.62
CA SER A 286 12.13 23.67 10.61
C SER A 286 11.44 22.85 11.70
N MET A 287 10.24 23.25 12.13
CA MET A 287 9.40 22.46 13.05
C MET A 287 8.93 21.16 12.42
N GLU A 288 8.45 21.20 11.18
CA GLU A 288 8.06 19.99 10.43
C GLU A 288 9.24 19.03 10.29
N LEU A 289 10.44 19.55 10.04
CA LEU A 289 11.64 18.75 9.98
C LEU A 289 12.01 18.10 11.30
N PHE A 290 11.91 18.86 12.38
CA PHE A 290 12.14 18.33 13.71
C PHE A 290 11.15 17.21 14.04
N ILE A 291 9.86 17.42 13.75
CA ILE A 291 8.80 16.43 13.95
C ILE A 291 9.05 15.18 13.09
N ALA A 292 9.39 15.33 11.81
CA ALA A 292 9.68 14.22 10.91
C ALA A 292 10.93 13.43 11.36
N SER A 293 11.97 14.13 11.82
CA SER A 293 13.17 13.50 12.38
C SER A 293 12.87 12.72 13.66
N LEU A 294 12.06 13.30 14.56
CA LEU A 294 11.60 12.62 15.76
C LEU A 294 10.75 11.38 15.42
N TYR A 295 9.81 11.52 14.48
CA TYR A 295 8.96 10.43 14.02
C TYR A 295 9.78 9.28 13.44
N SER A 296 10.78 9.56 12.60
CA SER A 296 11.62 8.50 12.00
C SER A 296 12.40 7.67 13.02
N LYS A 297 12.68 8.22 14.22
CA LYS A 297 13.31 7.49 15.33
C LYS A 297 12.29 6.79 16.23
N VAL A 298 11.19 7.46 16.55
CA VAL A 298 10.18 6.99 17.51
C VAL A 298 9.26 5.94 16.90
N ALA A 299 8.83 6.11 15.64
CA ALA A 299 7.88 5.21 14.98
C ALA A 299 8.42 3.77 14.84
N PRO A 300 9.69 3.51 14.48
CA PRO A 300 10.24 2.15 14.47
C PRO A 300 10.34 1.53 15.88
N ALA A 301 10.62 2.33 16.91
CA ALA A 301 10.67 1.85 18.30
C ALA A 301 9.27 1.47 18.81
N LEU A 302 8.28 2.32 18.58
CA LEU A 302 6.88 2.03 18.87
C LEU A 302 6.38 0.82 18.06
N GLY A 303 6.70 0.76 16.77
CA GLY A 303 6.33 -0.35 15.89
C GLY A 303 6.88 -1.69 16.37
N ARG A 304 8.11 -1.74 16.90
CA ARG A 304 8.70 -2.94 17.50
C ARG A 304 8.02 -3.34 18.81
N SER A 305 7.71 -2.37 19.67
CA SER A 305 6.98 -2.62 20.92
C SER A 305 5.56 -3.15 20.66
N LEU A 306 4.86 -2.51 19.70
CA LEU A 306 3.52 -2.90 19.27
C LEU A 306 3.53 -4.27 18.58
N LYS A 307 4.54 -4.59 17.77
CA LYS A 307 4.75 -5.93 17.21
C LYS A 307 4.77 -6.99 18.32
N LYS A 308 5.58 -6.81 19.36
CA LYS A 308 5.64 -7.76 20.50
C LYS A 308 4.30 -7.90 21.23
N LYS A 309 3.52 -6.83 21.36
CA LYS A 309 2.24 -6.84 22.08
C LYS A 309 1.05 -7.34 21.25
N LEU A 310 1.03 -7.04 19.95
CA LEU A 310 -0.14 -7.23 19.08
C LEU A 310 -0.03 -8.45 18.17
N LEU A 311 1.18 -8.88 17.81
CA LEU A 311 1.40 -10.15 17.11
C LEU A 311 1.58 -11.26 18.15
N SER A 312 0.46 -11.72 18.73
CA SER A 312 0.46 -12.91 19.57
C SER A 312 0.66 -14.21 18.77
N VAL A 313 0.38 -14.18 17.46
CA VAL A 313 0.54 -15.31 16.54
C VAL A 313 1.47 -14.86 15.40
N ARG A 314 2.48 -15.67 15.09
CA ARG A 314 3.39 -15.42 13.97
C ARG A 314 2.61 -15.56 12.66
N PRO A 315 2.60 -14.56 11.77
CA PRO A 315 1.91 -14.66 10.50
C PRO A 315 2.45 -15.85 9.67
N TYR A 316 1.54 -16.59 9.03
CA TYR A 316 1.89 -17.81 8.30
C TYR A 316 2.90 -17.59 7.17
N PHE A 317 2.99 -16.38 6.60
CA PHE A 317 3.93 -16.07 5.52
C PHE A 317 5.37 -15.86 6.00
N ASN A 318 5.62 -15.71 7.30
CA ASN A 318 6.98 -15.62 7.83
C ASN A 318 7.60 -17.01 7.97
N SER A 319 8.73 -17.26 7.32
CA SER A 319 9.51 -18.50 7.52
C SER A 319 10.02 -18.56 8.97
N PRO A 320 10.06 -19.74 9.63
CA PRO A 320 10.65 -19.88 10.95
C PRO A 320 12.11 -19.39 11.03
N LYS A 321 12.84 -19.45 9.90
CA LYS A 321 14.23 -19.02 9.76
C LYS A 321 14.41 -17.51 9.51
N ASP A 322 13.34 -16.80 9.14
CA ASP A 322 13.39 -15.36 8.87
C ASP A 322 13.20 -14.58 10.17
N PHE A 323 14.32 -14.20 10.79
CA PHE A 323 14.35 -13.12 11.76
C PHE A 323 14.35 -11.78 11.02
N THR A 324 13.20 -11.38 10.47
CA THR A 324 13.03 -10.02 9.95
C THR A 324 12.81 -9.03 11.11
N GLU A 325 13.85 -8.84 11.93
CA GLU A 325 13.83 -7.90 13.05
C GLU A 325 13.67 -6.43 12.61
N HIS A 326 13.94 -6.13 11.33
CA HIS A 326 13.94 -4.77 10.81
C HIS A 326 12.57 -4.27 10.30
N ARG A 327 11.56 -5.15 10.12
CA ARG A 327 10.23 -4.71 9.66
C ARG A 327 9.34 -4.27 10.82
N THR A 328 8.68 -3.12 10.66
CA THR A 328 7.66 -2.63 11.61
C THR A 328 6.38 -3.47 11.52
N PHE A 329 5.56 -3.42 12.58
CA PHE A 329 4.26 -4.12 12.64
C PHE A 329 3.37 -3.85 11.41
N THR A 330 3.35 -2.60 10.93
CA THR A 330 2.53 -2.20 9.78
C THR A 330 3.08 -2.74 8.46
N GLU A 331 4.38 -2.63 8.21
CA GLU A 331 5.00 -3.12 6.97
C GLU A 331 4.97 -4.64 6.84
N GLU A 332 5.04 -5.36 7.97
CA GLU A 332 4.92 -6.83 8.00
C GLU A 332 3.51 -7.34 7.68
N LEU A 333 2.47 -6.54 7.90
CA LEU A 333 1.08 -6.93 7.67
C LEU A 333 0.45 -6.27 6.43
N LEU A 334 0.88 -5.07 6.10
CA LEU A 334 0.52 -4.29 4.92
C LEU A 334 1.79 -3.71 4.30
N ARG A 335 2.39 -4.46 3.37
CA ARG A 335 3.61 -4.05 2.69
C ARG A 335 3.30 -2.90 1.74
N THR A 336 3.98 -1.77 1.91
CA THR A 336 3.95 -0.67 0.92
C THR A 336 4.85 -1.03 -0.23
N THR A 337 4.32 -1.01 -1.45
CA THR A 337 5.17 -1.15 -2.64
C THR A 337 5.58 0.23 -3.17
N TRP A 338 6.62 0.27 -3.99
CA TRP A 338 7.04 1.52 -4.64
C TRP A 338 5.98 2.05 -5.62
N LEU A 339 5.12 1.16 -6.16
CA LEU A 339 3.96 1.55 -6.99
C LEU A 339 2.90 2.28 -6.16
N ASP A 340 2.63 1.78 -4.94
CA ASP A 340 1.72 2.45 -4.01
C ASP A 340 2.22 3.85 -3.63
N CYS A 341 3.53 4.10 -3.70
CA CYS A 341 4.07 5.44 -3.44
C CYS A 341 3.65 6.44 -4.52
N ILE A 342 3.58 6.03 -5.79
CA ILE A 342 3.21 6.93 -6.90
C ILE A 342 1.76 7.39 -6.71
N THR A 343 0.86 6.47 -6.40
CA THR A 343 -0.56 6.72 -6.20
C THR A 343 -0.81 7.45 -4.88
N ASP A 344 -0.13 7.04 -3.80
CA ASP A 344 -0.18 7.72 -2.50
C ASP A 344 0.26 9.18 -2.60
N VAL A 345 1.33 9.51 -3.35
CA VAL A 345 1.75 10.91 -3.57
C VAL A 345 0.62 11.70 -4.23
N THR A 346 0.02 11.18 -5.30
CA THR A 346 -1.06 11.91 -6.00
C THR A 346 -2.29 12.12 -5.10
N LEU A 347 -2.65 11.12 -4.31
CA LEU A 347 -3.77 11.18 -3.38
C LEU A 347 -3.48 12.12 -2.20
N LEU A 348 -2.25 12.10 -1.68
CA LEU A 348 -1.78 13.01 -0.64
C LEU A 348 -2.01 14.47 -1.04
N PHE A 349 -1.60 14.87 -2.24
CA PHE A 349 -1.75 16.26 -2.70
C PHE A 349 -3.20 16.66 -2.98
N ARG A 350 -4.01 15.74 -3.52
CA ARG A 350 -5.44 16.04 -3.73
C ARG A 350 -6.16 16.22 -2.40
N MET A 351 -5.89 15.35 -1.43
CA MET A 351 -6.50 15.42 -0.11
C MET A 351 -5.97 16.62 0.69
N SER A 352 -4.67 16.94 0.61
CA SER A 352 -4.10 18.10 1.31
C SER A 352 -4.60 19.41 0.72
N SER A 353 -4.70 19.54 -0.61
CA SER A 353 -5.28 20.71 -1.28
C SER A 353 -6.75 20.88 -0.90
N PHE A 354 -7.52 19.79 -0.86
CA PHE A 354 -8.91 19.83 -0.40
C PHE A 354 -9.03 20.29 1.06
N ILE A 355 -8.22 19.75 1.97
CA ILE A 355 -8.22 20.13 3.39
C ILE A 355 -7.76 21.58 3.57
N SER A 356 -6.71 22.01 2.87
CA SER A 356 -6.22 23.38 2.96
C SER A 356 -7.28 24.38 2.51
N ASN A 357 -7.83 24.20 1.31
CA ASN A 357 -8.75 25.16 0.70
C ASN A 357 -10.14 25.17 1.36
N ASN A 358 -10.69 23.98 1.70
CA ASN A 358 -12.06 23.91 2.20
C ASN A 358 -12.16 23.93 3.73
N VAL A 359 -11.13 23.43 4.44
CA VAL A 359 -11.16 23.30 5.90
C VAL A 359 -10.28 24.35 6.56
N LEU A 360 -8.97 24.38 6.28
CA LEU A 360 -8.04 25.22 7.03
C LEU A 360 -8.20 26.70 6.72
N GLN A 361 -8.36 27.07 5.45
CA GLN A 361 -8.59 28.46 5.03
C GLN A 361 -9.93 29.01 5.56
N SER A 362 -10.94 28.16 5.68
CA SER A 362 -12.25 28.52 6.23
C SER A 362 -12.25 28.75 7.75
N ILE A 363 -11.21 28.32 8.46
CA ILE A 363 -11.12 28.44 9.92
C ILE A 363 -10.28 29.67 10.30
N PRO A 364 -10.91 30.79 10.73
CA PRO A 364 -10.20 32.04 11.03
C PRO A 364 -9.25 31.93 12.22
N ILE A 365 -9.43 30.93 13.09
CA ILE A 365 -8.57 30.67 14.25
C ILE A 365 -7.13 30.35 13.81
N ILE A 366 -6.97 29.60 12.71
CA ILE A 366 -5.65 29.19 12.23
C ILE A 366 -4.89 30.41 11.73
N THR A 367 -5.54 31.27 10.94
CA THR A 367 -4.96 32.54 10.47
C THR A 367 -4.59 33.45 11.65
N ARG A 368 -5.43 33.53 12.68
CA ARG A 368 -5.11 34.28 13.91
C ARG A 368 -3.89 33.71 14.66
N LEU A 369 -3.72 32.39 14.70
CA LEU A 369 -2.54 31.77 15.32
C LEU A 369 -1.26 32.06 14.52
N ILE A 370 -1.34 32.05 13.19
CA ILE A 370 -0.21 32.42 12.32
C ILE A 370 0.18 33.88 12.54
N LEU A 371 -0.80 34.79 12.57
CA LEU A 371 -0.56 36.22 12.83
C LEU A 371 -0.02 36.52 14.24
N LYS A 372 -0.29 35.64 15.22
CA LYS A 372 0.35 35.72 16.55
C LYS A 372 1.82 35.31 16.53
N LEU A 373 2.21 34.38 15.64
CA LEU A 373 3.61 33.94 15.49
C LEU A 373 4.48 35.02 14.82
N ASP A 374 3.89 35.74 13.87
CA ASP A 374 4.48 36.93 13.26
C ASP A 374 3.36 37.82 12.69
N PRO A 375 3.25 39.08 13.12
CA PRO A 375 2.20 39.99 12.65
C PRO A 375 2.45 40.54 11.23
N THR A 376 3.64 40.34 10.66
CA THR A 376 4.02 40.89 9.34
C THR A 376 3.76 39.95 8.17
N VAL A 377 3.07 38.83 8.42
CA VAL A 377 2.87 37.74 7.45
C VAL A 377 1.95 38.15 6.32
N SER A 378 2.40 37.92 5.09
CA SER A 378 1.60 38.13 3.89
C SER A 378 0.51 37.05 3.72
N PRO A 379 -0.58 37.34 3.01
CA PRO A 379 -1.64 36.35 2.73
C PRO A 379 -1.10 35.06 2.09
N ASN A 380 -0.11 35.18 1.19
CA ASN A 380 0.49 34.02 0.54
C ASN A 380 1.32 33.16 1.51
N GLU A 381 1.99 33.76 2.48
CA GLU A 381 2.69 33.01 3.53
C GLU A 381 1.71 32.28 4.45
N CYS A 382 0.56 32.89 4.78
CA CYS A 382 -0.51 32.20 5.49
C CYS A 382 -1.02 30.96 4.72
N ILE A 383 -1.29 31.10 3.42
CA ILE A 383 -1.72 29.99 2.56
C ILE A 383 -0.65 28.89 2.50
N CYS A 384 0.62 29.26 2.38
CA CYS A 384 1.73 28.31 2.37
C CYS A 384 1.78 27.50 3.67
N VAL A 385 1.67 28.16 4.83
CA VAL A 385 1.66 27.48 6.13
C VAL A 385 0.46 26.54 6.24
N GLN A 386 -0.71 26.95 5.78
CA GLN A 386 -1.90 26.10 5.77
C GLN A 386 -1.75 24.88 4.84
N ASN A 387 -1.15 25.04 3.65
CA ASN A 387 -0.85 23.93 2.75
C ASN A 387 0.11 22.92 3.38
N LEU A 388 1.18 23.40 4.02
CA LEU A 388 2.15 22.55 4.73
C LEU A 388 1.48 21.79 5.89
N LEU A 389 0.69 22.48 6.72
CA LEU A 389 -0.09 21.86 7.79
C LEU A 389 -1.08 20.81 7.26
N ALA A 390 -1.75 21.07 6.13
CA ALA A 390 -2.66 20.11 5.51
C ALA A 390 -1.92 18.84 5.08
N ILE A 391 -0.72 18.97 4.50
CA ILE A 391 0.13 17.82 4.15
C ILE A 391 0.48 17.03 5.40
N GLY A 392 0.90 17.69 6.47
CA GLY A 392 1.19 17.06 7.76
C GLY A 392 -0.01 16.27 8.32
N ILE A 393 -1.20 16.87 8.30
CA ILE A 393 -2.45 16.23 8.76
C ILE A 393 -2.76 14.97 7.93
N VAL A 394 -2.68 15.04 6.60
CA VAL A 394 -2.96 13.88 5.74
C VAL A 394 -1.93 12.78 5.93
N CYS A 395 -0.64 13.11 6.04
CA CYS A 395 0.42 12.15 6.33
C CYS A 395 0.15 11.42 7.67
N CYS A 396 -0.15 12.16 8.74
CA CYS A 396 -0.49 11.56 10.03
C CYS A 396 -1.76 10.68 9.94
N GLY A 397 -2.80 11.16 9.25
CA GLY A 397 -4.04 10.41 9.04
C GLY A 397 -3.82 9.10 8.28
N ARG A 398 -2.96 9.12 7.25
CA ARG A 398 -2.54 7.92 6.50
C ARG A 398 -1.87 6.90 7.42
N GLU A 399 -0.90 7.31 8.22
CA GLU A 399 -0.17 6.40 9.12
C GLU A 399 -1.09 5.77 10.18
N VAL A 400 -1.99 6.57 10.76
CA VAL A 400 -3.01 6.07 11.71
C VAL A 400 -3.98 5.10 11.03
N GLY A 401 -4.44 5.42 9.82
CA GLY A 401 -5.31 4.54 9.02
C GLY A 401 -4.63 3.21 8.68
N ARG A 402 -3.36 3.25 8.27
CA ARG A 402 -2.56 2.04 8.01
C ARG A 402 -2.35 1.21 9.26
N PHE A 403 -2.10 1.84 10.41
CA PHE A 403 -2.00 1.13 11.69
C PHE A 403 -3.31 0.42 12.04
N PHE A 404 -4.45 1.09 11.87
CA PHE A 404 -5.77 0.50 12.12
C PHE A 404 -6.06 -0.68 11.19
N LEU A 405 -5.73 -0.55 9.89
CA LEU A 405 -5.89 -1.64 8.93
C LEU A 405 -4.95 -2.82 9.26
N ALA A 406 -3.70 -2.56 9.65
CA ALA A 406 -2.77 -3.60 10.07
C ALA A 406 -3.28 -4.34 11.33
N TYR A 407 -3.87 -3.61 12.28
CA TYR A 407 -4.52 -4.21 13.45
C TYR A 407 -5.73 -5.08 13.10
N ARG A 408 -6.57 -4.63 12.17
CA ARG A 408 -7.69 -5.46 11.66
C ARG A 408 -7.17 -6.71 10.95
N ARG A 409 -6.10 -6.55 10.16
CA ARG A 409 -5.45 -7.64 9.45
C ARG A 409 -4.79 -8.66 10.40
N SER A 410 -4.18 -8.23 11.50
CA SER A 410 -3.61 -9.17 12.48
C SER A 410 -4.70 -10.03 13.13
N ARG A 411 -5.85 -9.45 13.47
CA ARG A 411 -7.01 -10.20 14.00
C ARG A 411 -7.57 -11.18 12.97
N GLU A 412 -7.66 -10.78 11.70
CA GLU A 412 -8.08 -11.65 10.60
C GLU A 412 -7.15 -12.85 10.45
N LEU A 413 -5.83 -12.63 10.45
CA LEU A 413 -4.83 -13.72 10.39
C LEU A 413 -4.91 -14.65 11.61
N GLN A 414 -5.08 -14.10 12.81
CA GLN A 414 -5.27 -14.92 14.03
C GLN A 414 -6.50 -15.83 13.91
N GLN A 415 -7.60 -15.32 13.36
CA GLN A 415 -8.80 -16.13 13.13
C GLN A 415 -8.53 -17.22 12.09
N LEU A 416 -7.90 -16.89 10.95
CA LEU A 416 -7.56 -17.86 9.91
C LEU A 416 -6.66 -18.98 10.44
N GLN A 417 -5.61 -18.62 11.18
CA GLN A 417 -4.65 -19.59 11.74
C GLN A 417 -5.31 -20.49 12.80
N ARG A 418 -6.18 -19.93 13.65
CA ARG A 418 -6.97 -20.73 14.61
C ARG A 418 -7.88 -21.76 13.94
N ILE A 419 -8.51 -21.40 12.81
CA ILE A 419 -9.38 -22.34 12.08
C ILE A 419 -8.64 -23.63 11.71
N VAL A 420 -7.35 -23.51 11.39
CA VAL A 420 -6.46 -24.60 10.97
C VAL A 420 -5.71 -25.24 12.15
N GLU A 421 -5.56 -24.53 13.27
CA GLU A 421 -4.93 -25.04 14.50
C GLU A 421 -5.87 -25.92 15.34
N ASP A 422 -7.17 -25.59 15.39
CA ASP A 422 -8.18 -26.29 16.20
C ASP A 422 -8.45 -27.76 15.78
N ASP A 423 -7.91 -28.23 14.66
CA ASP A 423 -8.08 -29.61 14.19
C ASP A 423 -7.04 -30.59 14.79
N GLU A 424 -6.57 -30.34 16.02
CA GLU A 424 -5.96 -31.37 16.87
C GLU A 424 -7.06 -32.35 17.33
N ILE A 425 -7.47 -33.23 16.42
CA ILE A 425 -8.23 -34.45 16.70
C ILE A 425 -7.38 -35.63 16.30
#